data_AF-A0AAC9FF32-F1
#
_entry.id   AF-A0AAC9FF32-F1
#
_cell.length_a   1.000
_cell.length_b   1.000
_cell.length_c   1.000
_cell.angle_alpha   90.00
_cell.angle_beta   90.00
_cell.angle_gamma   90.00
#
_symmetry.space_group_name_H-M   'P 1'
#
loop_
_entity.id
_entity.type
_entity.pdbx_description
1 polymer ?
#
loop_
_entity_poly.entity_id
_entity_poly.type
_entity_poly.pdbx_seq_one_letter_code
_entity_poly.pdbx_strand_id
1 'polypeptide(L)'
;MGLTKHARQRIQQRGISTEAVDAILAYGTRRRHRGADVYYLDKKSRRRLAGAFGRERYSKLERALDSYVVVSDDGAIVTAAHRLQRLKF
;
A
#
# COMPACT_ATOMS: atom_id res chain seq x y z
N MET A 1 8.90 9.92 -6.59
CA MET A 1 8.47 8.51 -6.72
C MET A 1 7.69 8.36 -8.01
N GLY A 2 8.08 7.42 -8.87
CA GLY A 2 7.38 7.13 -10.12
C GLY A 2 6.73 5.74 -10.10
N LEU A 3 5.55 5.59 -10.71
CA LEU A 3 4.97 4.27 -10.96
C LEU A 3 5.59 3.67 -12.22
N THR A 4 6.17 2.47 -12.09
CA THR A 4 6.61 1.69 -13.25
C THR A 4 5.41 1.27 -14.11
N LYS A 5 5.67 0.97 -15.40
CA LYS A 5 4.64 0.42 -16.30
C LYS A 5 4.06 -0.88 -15.74
N HIS A 6 4.91 -1.72 -15.15
CA HIS A 6 4.49 -2.96 -14.47
C HIS A 6 3.56 -2.66 -13.29
N ALA A 7 3.91 -1.73 -12.40
CA ALA A 7 3.07 -1.35 -11.27
C ALA A 7 1.70 -0.84 -11.71
N ARG A 8 1.65 0.07 -12.69
CA ARG A 8 0.39 0.62 -13.23
C ARG A 8 -0.55 -0.48 -13.70
N GLN A 9 -0.02 -1.42 -14.50
CA GLN A 9 -0.81 -2.54 -15.01
C GLN A 9 -1.34 -3.42 -13.89
N ARG A 10 -0.52 -3.74 -12.87
CA ARG A 10 -0.94 -4.60 -11.75
C ARG A 10 -1.96 -3.92 -10.84
N ILE A 11 -1.81 -2.62 -10.58
CA ILE A 11 -2.77 -1.82 -9.80
C ILE A 11 -4.14 -1.86 -10.49
N GLN A 12 -4.18 -1.63 -11.81
CA GLN A 12 -5.41 -1.67 -12.59
C GLN A 12 -6.04 -3.08 -12.61
N GLN A 13 -5.26 -4.11 -12.91
CA GLN A 13 -5.74 -5.51 -12.95
C GLN A 13 -6.32 -5.99 -11.61
N ARG A 14 -5.85 -5.43 -10.49
CA ARG A 14 -6.25 -5.83 -9.14
C ARG A 14 -7.32 -4.89 -8.54
N GLY A 15 -7.78 -3.89 -9.28
CA GLY A 15 -8.77 -2.92 -8.79
C GLY A 15 -8.30 -2.15 -7.56
N ILE A 16 -6.99 -1.91 -7.43
CA ILE A 16 -6.43 -1.14 -6.32
C ILE A 16 -6.50 0.34 -6.70
N SER A 17 -7.11 1.17 -5.86
CA SER A 17 -7.15 2.61 -6.11
C SER A 17 -5.78 3.24 -5.89
N THR A 18 -5.45 4.27 -6.67
CA THR A 18 -4.24 5.08 -6.45
C THR A 18 -4.25 5.71 -5.07
N GLU A 19 -5.42 6.14 -4.58
CA GLU A 19 -5.57 6.67 -3.22
C GLU A 19 -5.17 5.66 -2.14
N ALA A 20 -5.45 4.37 -2.33
CA ALA A 20 -5.00 3.33 -1.40
C ALA A 20 -3.48 3.16 -1.44
N VAL A 21 -2.86 3.22 -2.64
CA VAL A 21 -1.39 3.18 -2.78
C VAL A 21 -0.76 4.37 -2.06
N ASP A 22 -1.27 5.57 -2.28
CA ASP A 22 -0.77 6.79 -1.64
C ASP A 22 -0.94 6.74 -0.12
N ALA A 23 -2.09 6.28 0.37
CA ALA A 23 -2.33 6.11 1.80
C ALA A 23 -1.38 5.09 2.44
N ILE A 24 -1.11 3.97 1.75
CA ILE A 24 -0.16 2.95 2.23
C ILE A 24 1.27 3.50 2.25
N LEU A 25 1.67 4.29 1.25
CA LEU A 25 3.00 4.90 1.23
C LEU A 25 3.17 5.98 2.31
N ALA A 26 2.15 6.81 2.51
CA ALA A 26 2.20 7.91 3.48
C ALA A 26 2.05 7.44 4.93
N TYR A 27 1.15 6.47 5.19
CA TYR A 27 0.79 6.07 6.55
C TYR A 27 1.24 4.65 6.92
N GLY A 28 1.66 3.83 5.96
CA GLY A 28 2.04 2.44 6.20
C GLY A 28 3.32 2.27 7.00
N THR A 29 3.48 1.03 7.47
CA THR A 29 4.72 0.53 8.02
C THR A 29 5.59 0.02 6.87
N ARG A 30 6.86 0.43 6.87
CA ARG A 30 7.87 0.01 5.91
C ARG A 30 8.65 -1.17 6.46
N ARG A 31 8.85 -2.21 5.64
CA ARG A 31 9.75 -3.33 5.96
C ARG A 31 10.59 -3.73 4.76
N ARG A 32 11.88 -3.89 4.99
CA ARG A 32 12.83 -4.37 3.99
C ARG A 32 12.65 -5.87 3.74
N HIS A 33 12.57 -6.28 2.48
CA HIS A 33 12.49 -7.68 2.09
C HIS A 33 13.04 -7.89 0.67
N ARG A 34 14.00 -8.82 0.52
CA ARG A 34 14.58 -9.24 -0.78
C ARG A 34 15.01 -8.07 -1.70
N GLY A 35 15.69 -7.05 -1.15
CA GLY A 35 16.17 -5.91 -1.94
C GLY A 35 15.08 -4.92 -2.35
N ALA A 36 13.94 -4.93 -1.65
CA ALA A 36 12.87 -3.96 -1.84
C ALA A 36 12.28 -3.52 -0.49
N ASP A 37 11.64 -2.35 -0.50
CA ASP A 37 10.84 -1.86 0.61
C ASP A 37 9.37 -2.24 0.39
N VAL A 38 8.79 -2.93 1.36
CA VAL A 38 7.38 -3.30 1.36
C VAL A 38 6.65 -2.42 2.36
N TYR A 39 5.67 -1.67 1.85
CA TYR A 39 4.79 -0.81 2.63
C TYR A 39 3.44 -1.50 2.82
N TYR A 40 2.94 -1.52 4.04
CA TYR A 40 1.64 -2.12 4.37
C TYR A 40 1.04 -1.45 5.60
N LEU A 41 -0.27 -1.56 5.76
CA LEU A 41 -0.96 -1.06 6.94
C LEU A 41 -1.09 -2.15 8.02
N ASP A 42 -0.41 -1.93 9.15
CA ASP A 42 -0.60 -2.65 10.41
C ASP A 42 -1.64 -1.99 11.34
N LYS A 43 -1.88 -2.58 12.51
CA LYS A 43 -2.87 -2.07 13.46
C LYS A 43 -2.58 -0.64 13.96
N LYS A 44 -1.31 -0.21 14.00
CA LYS A 44 -0.93 1.13 14.48
C LYS A 44 -1.11 2.17 13.38
N SER A 45 -0.61 1.87 12.19
CA SER A 45 -0.74 2.71 11.00
C SER A 45 -2.21 2.87 10.55
N ARG A 46 -3.05 1.84 10.68
CA ARG A 46 -4.50 1.97 10.44
C ARG A 46 -5.18 2.95 11.39
N ARG A 47 -4.85 2.91 12.68
CA ARG A 47 -5.39 3.88 13.65
C ARG A 47 -4.97 5.31 13.31
N ARG A 48 -3.71 5.50 12.92
CA ARG A 48 -3.20 6.80 12.47
C ARG A 48 -3.94 7.29 11.22
N LEU A 49 -4.11 6.41 10.23
CA LEU A 49 -4.80 6.72 8.99
C LEU A 49 -6.29 7.06 9.25
N ALA A 50 -6.97 6.31 10.10
CA ALA A 50 -8.36 6.58 10.47
C ALA A 50 -8.52 7.94 11.17
N GLY A 51 -7.56 8.31 12.02
CA GLY A 51 -7.52 9.65 12.64
C GLY A 51 -7.31 10.78 11.63
N ALA A 52 -6.47 10.55 10.62
CA ALA A 52 -6.18 11.56 9.58
C ALA A 52 -7.29 11.70 8.52
N PHE A 53 -7.92 10.58 8.13
CA PHE A 53 -8.93 10.56 7.05
C PHE A 53 -10.35 10.80 7.55
N GLY A 54 -10.60 10.62 8.85
CA GLY A 54 -11.94 10.55 9.41
C GLY A 54 -12.64 9.23 9.08
N ARG A 55 -13.70 8.93 9.85
CA ARG A 55 -14.35 7.61 9.84
C ARG A 55 -15.00 7.26 8.50
N GLU A 56 -15.63 8.22 7.85
CA GLU A 56 -16.36 8.00 6.59
C GLU A 56 -15.42 7.67 5.42
N ARG A 57 -14.37 8.48 5.23
CA ARG A 57 -13.38 8.27 4.16
C ARG A 57 -12.58 6.99 4.41
N TYR A 58 -12.20 6.72 5.66
CA TYR A 58 -11.54 5.46 6.02
C TYR A 58 -12.41 4.25 5.68
N SER A 59 -13.70 4.26 6.01
CA SER A 59 -14.61 3.13 5.73
C SER A 59 -14.76 2.84 4.23
N LYS A 60 -14.81 3.88 3.38
CA LYS A 60 -14.85 3.72 1.91
C LYS A 60 -13.57 3.09 1.36
N LEU A 61 -12.42 3.40 1.96
CA LEU A 61 -11.10 2.93 1.52
C LEU A 61 -10.69 1.60 2.17
N GLU A 62 -11.28 1.22 3.30
CA GLU A 62 -10.83 0.12 4.15
C GLU A 62 -10.55 -1.17 3.38
N ARG A 63 -11.43 -1.54 2.45
CA ARG A 63 -11.26 -2.73 1.59
C ARG A 63 -10.04 -2.65 0.67
N ALA A 64 -9.72 -1.46 0.17
CA ALA A 64 -8.54 -1.25 -0.67
C ALA A 64 -7.24 -1.14 0.15
N LEU A 65 -7.34 -0.77 1.44
CA LEU A 65 -6.23 -0.64 2.38
C LEU A 65 -5.71 -1.99 2.90
N ASP A 66 -6.41 -3.09 2.63
CA ASP A 66 -5.91 -4.46 2.74
C ASP A 66 -4.94 -4.82 1.60
N SER A 67 -4.05 -3.89 1.24
CA SER A 67 -3.02 -4.04 0.21
C SER A 67 -1.62 -3.76 0.76
N TYR A 68 -0.62 -4.12 -0.02
CA TYR A 68 0.78 -3.73 0.20
C TYR A 68 1.38 -3.20 -1.09
N VAL A 69 2.37 -2.32 -0.93
CA VAL A 69 3.09 -1.67 -2.03
C VAL A 69 4.56 -2.05 -1.93
N VAL A 70 5.16 -2.45 -3.04
CA VAL A 70 6.58 -2.79 -3.13
C VAL A 70 7.28 -1.68 -3.90
N VAL A 71 8.33 -1.15 -3.29
CA VAL A 71 9.16 -0.07 -3.80
C VAL A 71 10.58 -0.60 -3.94
N SER A 72 11.19 -0.42 -5.10
CA SER A 72 12.59 -0.80 -5.35
C SER A 72 13.56 0.14 -4.65
N ASP A 73 14.83 -0.23 -4.64
CA ASP A 73 15.92 0.55 -4.02
C ASP A 73 16.10 1.96 -4.62
N ASP A 74 15.71 2.14 -5.89
CA ASP A 74 15.71 3.43 -6.59
C ASP A 74 14.46 4.30 -6.29
N GLY A 75 13.56 3.83 -5.42
CA GLY A 75 12.35 4.53 -5.04
C GLY A 75 11.20 4.43 -6.05
N ALA A 76 11.29 3.56 -7.07
CA ALA A 76 10.20 3.30 -7.99
C ALA A 76 9.17 2.33 -7.41
N ILE A 77 7.88 2.55 -7.68
CA ILE A 77 6.83 1.59 -7.29
C ILE A 77 6.87 0.44 -8.29
N VAL A 78 7.18 -0.76 -7.80
CA VAL A 78 7.32 -1.98 -8.61
C VAL A 78 5.98 -2.69 -8.70
N THR A 79 5.26 -2.85 -7.59
CA THR A 79 3.94 -3.50 -7.59
C THR A 79 3.09 -3.07 -6.39
N ALA A 80 1.77 -3.23 -6.51
CA ALA A 80 0.86 -3.19 -5.38
C ALA A 80 -0.11 -4.36 -5.47
N ALA A 81 -0.40 -5.02 -4.35
CA ALA A 81 -1.25 -6.21 -4.31
C ALA A 81 -2.09 -6.30 -3.04
N HIS A 82 -3.24 -6.96 -3.14
CA HIS A 82 -4.06 -7.32 -1.98
C HIS A 82 -3.29 -8.26 -1.05
N ARG A 83 -3.42 -8.02 0.25
CA ARG A 83 -2.85 -8.80 1.32
C ARG A 83 -3.85 -9.86 1.77
N LEU A 84 -3.99 -10.91 0.96
CA LEU A 84 -4.87 -12.05 1.27
C LEU A 84 -4.31 -12.96 2.36
N GLN A 85 -3.01 -12.89 2.62
CA GLN A 85 -2.31 -13.67 3.63
C GLN A 85 -1.38 -12.79 4.46
N ARG A 86 -0.96 -13.30 5.62
CA ARG A 86 0.06 -12.63 6.44
C ARG A 86 1.36 -12.52 5.62
N LEU A 87 1.86 -11.29 5.46
CA LEU A 87 3.15 -11.05 4.80
C LEU A 87 4.24 -11.80 5.56
N LYS A 88 4.92 -12.69 4.84
CA LYS A 88 6.12 -13.38 5.28
C LYS A 88 7.30 -12.58 4.77
N PHE A 89 8.20 -12.23 5.67
CA PHE A 89 9.34 -11.37 5.41
C PHE A 89 10.60 -12.07 5.85
#